data_AF-A0A4Y3QRE2-F1
#
_entry.id   AF-A0A4Y3QRE2-F1
#
_cell.length_a   1.000
_cell.length_b   1.000
_cell.length_c   1.000
_cell.angle_alpha   90.00
_cell.angle_beta   90.00
_cell.angle_gamma   90.00
#
_symmetry.space_group_name_H-M   'P 1'
#
loop_
_entity.id
_entity.type
_entity.pdbx_description
1 polymer ?
#
loop_
_entity_poly.entity_id
_entity_poly.type
_entity_poly.pdbx_seq_one_letter_code
_entity_poly.pdbx_strand_id
1 'polypeptide(L)'
;MTQGERGEHRTIRVALDQETVADSDVEALKRWLEREPGLEPLTRGDAGEQRLRIEVRPAAGAPGTAMGAGSEIVIVLLTLAAQPAVNDLYGKVVDGVRAWRANRRSVEPGEPPEVTVDPPPHDADDTEQDGAARADGEE
;
A
#
# COMPACT_ATOMS: atom_id res chain seq x y z
N MET A 1 -6.81 -15.47 26.45
CA MET A 1 -6.60 -14.24 25.67
C MET A 1 -5.14 -13.87 25.74
N THR A 2 -4.38 -14.17 24.68
CA THR A 2 -3.09 -13.53 24.37
C THR A 2 -2.81 -13.84 22.91
N GLN A 3 -3.53 -13.12 22.03
CA GLN A 3 -3.10 -12.95 20.66
C GLN A 3 -1.81 -12.13 20.75
N GLY A 4 -0.67 -12.83 20.84
CA GLY A 4 0.64 -12.22 20.90
C GLY A 4 0.80 -11.32 19.67
N GLU A 5 0.84 -10.02 19.93
CA GLU A 5 1.69 -9.02 19.29
C GLU A 5 2.26 -9.48 17.94
N ARG A 6 1.40 -9.53 16.92
CA ARG A 6 1.88 -9.25 15.57
C ARG A 6 2.13 -7.76 15.60
N GLY A 7 3.40 -7.35 15.73
CA GLY A 7 3.76 -6.00 15.33
C GLY A 7 3.29 -5.86 13.90
N GLU A 8 2.13 -5.24 13.69
CA GLU A 8 1.56 -5.07 12.37
C GLU A 8 2.48 -4.12 11.65
N HIS A 9 3.41 -4.66 10.88
CA HIS A 9 4.20 -3.87 9.95
C HIS A 9 3.18 -3.17 9.06
N ARG A 10 3.05 -1.86 9.23
CA ARG A 10 2.14 -1.07 8.42
C ARG A 10 2.62 -1.19 6.99
N THR A 11 1.72 -1.63 6.13
CA THR A 11 2.01 -1.93 4.74
C THR A 11 1.06 -1.12 3.87
N ILE A 12 1.63 -0.52 2.83
CA ILE A 12 0.87 0.16 1.77
C ILE A 12 1.01 -0.71 0.53
N ARG A 13 -0.12 -1.13 -0.05
CA ARG A 13 -0.13 -2.02 -1.21
C ARG A 13 -0.46 -1.20 -2.45
N VAL A 14 0.33 -1.38 -3.50
CA VAL A 14 0.11 -0.76 -4.80
C VAL A 14 -0.21 -1.90 -5.77
N ALA A 15 -1.48 -2.07 -6.08
CA ALA A 15 -1.95 -3.06 -7.04
C ALA A 15 -1.80 -2.49 -8.45
N LEU A 16 -1.18 -3.28 -9.34
CA LEU A 16 -1.12 -2.97 -10.76
C LEU A 16 -2.08 -3.88 -11.52
N ASP A 17 -2.87 -3.30 -12.41
CA ASP A 17 -3.80 -4.03 -13.25
C ASP A 17 -3.07 -4.93 -14.26
N GLN A 18 -3.45 -6.21 -14.27
CA GLN A 18 -2.76 -7.26 -15.00
C GLN A 18 -2.96 -7.20 -16.51
N GLU A 19 -4.07 -6.60 -16.96
CA GLU A 19 -4.40 -6.55 -18.38
C GLU A 19 -3.54 -5.53 -19.12
N THR A 20 -2.96 -4.59 -18.38
CA THR A 20 -2.25 -3.43 -18.94
C THR A 20 -0.79 -3.28 -18.51
N VAL A 21 -0.34 -3.99 -17.45
CA VAL A 21 1.01 -3.83 -16.89
C VAL A 21 2.02 -4.87 -17.42
N ALA A 22 3.19 -4.42 -17.89
CA ALA A 22 4.32 -5.30 -18.15
C ALA A 22 5.21 -5.45 -16.89
N ASP A 23 5.93 -6.57 -16.76
CA ASP A 23 6.89 -6.78 -15.66
C ASP A 23 7.95 -5.66 -15.60
N SER A 24 8.35 -5.14 -16.76
CA SER A 24 9.25 -3.99 -16.86
C SER A 24 8.64 -2.68 -16.31
N ASP A 25 7.32 -2.50 -16.38
CA ASP A 25 6.63 -1.35 -15.78
C ASP A 25 6.61 -1.46 -14.25
N VAL A 26 6.48 -2.67 -13.71
CA VAL A 26 6.56 -2.94 -12.26
C VAL A 26 7.95 -2.60 -11.73
N GLU A 27 9.00 -3.06 -12.40
CA GLU A 27 10.38 -2.70 -12.05
C GLU A 27 10.65 -1.19 -12.21
N ALA A 28 10.09 -0.56 -13.24
CA ALA A 28 10.24 0.87 -13.48
C ALA A 28 9.55 1.69 -12.38
N LEU A 29 8.34 1.32 -11.97
CA LEU A 29 7.61 1.96 -10.88
C LEU A 29 8.33 1.76 -9.55
N LYS A 30 8.85 0.56 -9.27
CA LYS A 30 9.68 0.31 -8.09
C LYS A 30 10.87 1.28 -8.04
N ARG A 31 11.67 1.34 -9.12
CA ARG A 31 12.85 2.22 -9.21
C ARG A 31 12.47 3.71 -9.16
N TRP A 32 11.29 4.06 -9.64
CA TRP A 32 10.76 5.42 -9.52
C TRP A 32 10.49 5.76 -8.06
N LEU A 33 9.71 4.94 -7.35
CA LEU A 33 9.37 5.16 -5.94
C LEU A 33 10.61 5.16 -5.03
N GLU A 34 11.63 4.35 -5.34
CA GLU A 34 12.90 4.37 -4.59
C GLU A 34 13.68 5.67 -4.71
N ARG A 35 13.47 6.44 -5.79
CA ARG A 35 14.13 7.72 -6.09
C ARG A 35 13.23 8.94 -5.90
N GLU A 36 11.97 8.72 -5.54
CA GLU A 36 11.03 9.81 -5.31
C GLU A 36 11.54 10.63 -4.11
N PRO A 37 11.78 11.95 -4.21
CA PRO A 37 12.33 12.76 -3.13
C PRO A 37 11.59 12.64 -1.79
N GLY A 38 10.29 12.33 -1.80
CA GLY A 38 9.50 12.08 -0.60
C GLY A 38 9.75 10.72 0.08
N LEU A 39 10.27 9.74 -0.65
CA LEU A 39 10.48 8.34 -0.22
C LEU A 39 11.95 7.96 -0.16
N GLU A 40 12.80 8.53 -1.02
CA GLU A 40 14.25 8.30 -1.11
C GLU A 40 14.96 8.35 0.26
N PRO A 41 14.76 9.37 1.12
CA PRO A 41 15.43 9.39 2.43
C PRO A 41 14.95 8.26 3.37
N LEU A 42 13.72 7.75 3.18
CA LEU A 42 13.15 6.66 3.98
C LEU A 42 13.60 5.28 3.48
N THR A 43 13.79 5.12 2.16
CA THR A 43 14.25 3.88 1.51
C THR A 43 15.76 3.71 1.62
N ARG A 44 16.54 4.77 1.37
CA ARG A 44 18.00 4.74 1.46
C ARG A 44 18.48 4.80 2.90
N GLY A 45 17.72 5.46 3.78
CA GLY A 45 18.09 5.71 5.16
C GLY A 45 19.06 6.89 5.27
N ASP A 46 18.59 8.01 5.82
CA ASP A 46 19.38 9.24 6.00
C ASP A 46 20.57 9.05 6.98
N ALA A 47 20.52 8.02 7.83
CA ALA A 47 21.52 7.72 8.87
C ALA A 47 21.97 6.24 8.89
N GLY A 48 21.79 5.51 7.78
CA GLY A 48 22.08 4.07 7.71
C GLY A 48 20.95 3.17 8.24
N GLU A 49 19.88 3.75 8.76
CA GLU A 49 18.67 3.04 9.16
C GLU A 49 17.60 3.15 8.08
N GLN A 50 17.40 2.07 7.32
CA GLN A 50 16.29 1.97 6.39
C GLN A 50 14.97 1.95 7.19
N ARG A 51 14.10 2.92 6.93
CA ARG A 51 12.79 3.02 7.59
C ARG A 51 11.68 2.36 6.78
N LEU A 52 11.90 2.21 5.48
CA LEU A 52 10.92 1.71 4.53
C LEU A 52 11.58 0.80 3.51
N ARG A 53 10.89 -0.29 3.16
CA ARG A 53 11.34 -1.26 2.15
C ARG A 53 10.26 -1.40 1.09
N ILE A 54 10.66 -1.33 -0.17
CA ILE A 54 9.77 -1.50 -1.32
C ILE A 54 10.03 -2.88 -1.93
N GLU A 55 9.02 -3.74 -1.90
CA GLU A 55 9.10 -5.12 -2.39
C GLU A 55 8.08 -5.35 -3.50
N VAL A 56 8.48 -6.04 -4.56
CA VAL A 56 7.54 -6.54 -5.57
C VAL A 56 7.09 -7.93 -5.13
N ARG A 57 5.79 -8.15 -5.06
CA ARG A 57 5.19 -9.43 -4.70
C ARG A 57 4.15 -9.82 -5.75
N PRO A 58 3.90 -11.13 -5.95
CA PRO A 58 2.71 -11.55 -6.65
C PRO A 58 1.49 -11.09 -5.84
N ALA A 59 0.54 -10.43 -6.51
CA ALA A 59 -0.74 -10.03 -5.98
C ALA A 59 -1.38 -11.24 -5.32
N ALA A 60 -1.57 -11.15 -4.00
CA ALA A 60 -2.31 -12.17 -3.27
C ALA A 60 -3.77 -12.12 -3.76
N GLY A 61 -4.09 -12.98 -4.73
CA GLY A 61 -5.42 -13.05 -5.33
C GLY A 61 -6.48 -13.17 -4.24
N ALA A 62 -7.53 -12.34 -4.34
CA ALA A 62 -8.70 -12.50 -3.49
C ALA A 62 -9.25 -13.94 -3.66
N PRO A 63 -9.65 -14.62 -2.57
CA PRO A 63 -10.23 -15.95 -2.67
C PRO A 63 -11.52 -15.87 -3.49
N GLY A 64 -11.48 -16.33 -4.75
CA GLY A 64 -12.59 -16.26 -5.70
C GLY A 64 -12.23 -15.70 -7.09
N THR A 65 -11.09 -15.03 -7.25
CA THR A 65 -10.64 -14.58 -8.58
C THR A 65 -9.94 -15.74 -9.29
N ALA A 66 -10.62 -16.28 -10.31
CA ALA A 66 -10.09 -17.32 -11.16
C ALA A 66 -8.92 -16.77 -12.00
N MET A 67 -7.73 -17.34 -11.77
CA MET A 67 -6.58 -17.40 -12.68
C MET A 67 -5.66 -16.16 -12.75
N GLY A 68 -4.46 -16.32 -12.18
CA GLY A 68 -3.26 -15.54 -12.51
C GLY A 68 -2.91 -14.45 -11.50
N ALA A 69 -1.88 -14.67 -10.70
CA ALA A 69 -1.38 -13.68 -9.76
C ALA A 69 -0.90 -12.40 -10.48
N GLY A 70 -1.53 -11.26 -10.20
CA GLY A 70 -1.00 -9.97 -10.63
C GLY A 70 0.32 -9.63 -9.98
N SER A 71 0.90 -8.50 -10.32
CA SER A 71 2.06 -7.97 -9.59
C SER A 71 1.59 -6.83 -8.70
N GLU A 72 1.96 -6.88 -7.43
CA GLU A 72 1.74 -5.79 -6.47
C GLU A 72 3.09 -5.27 -5.96
N ILE A 73 3.19 -3.96 -5.77
CA ILE A 73 4.31 -3.36 -5.05
C ILE A 73 3.84 -3.15 -3.61
N VAL A 74 4.49 -3.85 -2.68
CA VAL A 74 4.25 -3.73 -1.25
C VAL A 74 5.31 -2.85 -0.64
N ILE A 75 4.86 -1.79 0.00
CA ILE A 75 5.71 -0.87 0.73
C ILE A 75 5.58 -1.22 2.22
N VAL A 76 6.67 -1.74 2.79
CA VAL A 76 6.76 -2.21 4.17
C VAL A 76 7.47 -1.15 5.01
N LEU A 77 6.79 -0.64 6.04
CA LEU A 77 7.44 0.17 7.05
C LEU A 77 8.21 -0.75 8.01
N LEU A 78 9.51 -0.53 8.12
CA LEU A 78 10.41 -1.32 8.97
C LEU A 78 10.41 -0.82 10.42
N THR A 79 9.92 0.39 10.65
CA THR A 79 9.83 1.03 11.96
C THR A 79 8.39 1.30 12.34
N LEU A 80 8.06 1.18 13.62
CA LEU A 80 6.78 1.64 14.16
C LEU A 80 6.62 3.14 13.91
N ALA A 81 5.67 3.50 13.05
CA ALA A 81 5.34 4.89 12.73
C ALA A 81 3.91 5.20 13.18
N ALA A 82 3.69 6.36 13.78
CA ALA A 82 2.35 6.83 14.17
C ALA A 82 1.42 6.99 12.94
N GLN A 83 0.11 6.85 13.12
CA GLN A 83 -0.87 6.96 12.02
C GLN A 83 -0.75 8.20 11.13
N PRO A 84 -0.54 9.43 11.66
CA PRO A 84 -0.35 10.58 10.80
C PRO A 84 0.87 10.46 9.88
N ALA A 85 1.96 9.84 10.33
CA ALA A 85 3.15 9.62 9.49
C ALA A 85 2.89 8.58 8.37
N VAL A 86 2.00 7.63 8.64
CA VAL A 86 1.59 6.58 7.70
C VAL A 86 0.65 7.14 6.63
N ASN A 87 -0.29 8.01 7.02
CA ASN A 87 -1.15 8.74 6.08
C ASN A 87 -0.36 9.71 5.20
N ASP A 88 0.62 10.42 5.76
CA ASP A 88 1.53 11.28 5.00
C ASP A 88 2.33 10.47 3.97
N LEU A 89 2.84 9.30 4.39
CA LEU A 89 3.52 8.37 3.50
C LEU A 89 2.60 7.83 2.39
N TYR A 90 1.36 7.44 2.71
CA TYR A 90 0.36 7.06 1.72
C TYR A 90 0.13 8.17 0.70
N GLY A 91 0.00 9.42 1.15
CA GLY A 91 -0.10 10.59 0.26
C GLY A 91 1.10 10.72 -0.68
N LYS A 92 2.33 10.55 -0.17
CA LYS A 92 3.56 10.57 -0.98
C LYS A 92 3.61 9.44 -2.02
N VAL A 93 3.16 8.24 -1.65
CA VAL A 93 3.09 7.10 -2.57
C VAL A 93 2.07 7.37 -3.67
N VAL A 94 0.89 7.88 -3.33
CA VAL A 94 -0.14 8.26 -4.31
C VAL A 94 0.37 9.32 -5.28
N ASP A 95 1.05 10.35 -4.77
CA ASP A 95 1.62 11.41 -5.60
C ASP A 95 2.73 10.89 -6.52
N GLY A 96 3.63 10.04 -5.99
CA GLY A 96 4.70 9.43 -6.78
C GLY A 96 4.20 8.48 -7.87
N VAL A 97 3.17 7.68 -7.59
CA VAL A 97 2.50 6.84 -8.61
C VAL A 97 1.87 7.72 -9.70
N ARG A 98 1.20 8.82 -9.33
CA ARG A 98 0.63 9.77 -10.29
C ARG A 98 1.71 10.43 -11.16
N ALA A 99 2.81 10.86 -10.56
CA ALA A 99 3.94 11.45 -11.26
C ALA A 99 4.57 10.46 -12.24
N TRP A 100 4.80 9.21 -11.81
CA TRP A 100 5.27 8.14 -12.68
C TRP A 100 4.32 7.90 -13.86
N ARG A 101 3.01 7.82 -13.62
CA ARG A 101 1.98 7.60 -14.64
C ARG A 101 1.99 8.73 -15.69
N ALA A 102 2.09 9.97 -15.23
CA ALA A 102 2.20 11.15 -16.11
C ALA A 102 3.49 11.13 -16.93
N ASN A 103 4.62 10.78 -16.31
CA ASN A 103 5.90 10.64 -16.99
C ASN A 103 5.86 9.50 -18.04
N ARG A 104 5.28 8.34 -17.70
CA ARG A 104 5.15 7.20 -18.60
C ARG A 104 4.35 7.57 -19.85
N ARG A 105 3.21 8.25 -19.68
CA ARG A 105 2.39 8.79 -20.77
C ARG A 105 3.15 9.76 -21.67
N SER A 106 4.14 10.48 -21.13
CA SER A 106 4.96 11.42 -21.89
C SER A 106 6.15 10.75 -22.59
N VAL A 107 6.69 9.66 -22.04
CA VAL A 107 7.89 8.98 -22.54
C VAL A 107 7.53 7.93 -23.59
N GLU A 108 6.39 7.26 -23.47
CA GLU A 108 5.97 6.24 -24.42
C GLU A 108 4.50 6.44 -24.81
N PRO A 109 4.19 6.42 -26.12
CA PRO A 109 2.81 6.56 -26.58
C PRO A 109 2.06 5.26 -26.28
N GLY A 110 1.43 5.21 -25.12
CA GLY A 110 0.59 4.12 -24.64
C GLY A 110 -0.28 4.55 -23.47
N GLU A 111 -1.40 3.87 -23.24
CA GLU A 111 -2.20 4.07 -22.03
C GLU A 111 -1.37 3.56 -20.84
N PRO A 112 -1.03 4.42 -19.86
CA PRO A 112 -0.27 3.95 -18.71
C PRO A 112 -1.15 3.02 -17.85
N PRO A 113 -0.58 1.93 -17.31
CA PRO A 113 -1.35 0.88 -16.64
C PRO A 113 -2.19 1.46 -15.50
N GLU A 114 -3.30 0.79 -15.21
CA GLU A 114 -4.13 1.17 -14.08
C GLU A 114 -3.43 0.75 -12.78
N VAL A 115 -3.20 1.71 -11.90
CA VAL A 115 -2.49 1.51 -10.63
C VAL A 115 -3.39 1.99 -9.50
N THR A 116 -3.70 1.09 -8.58
CA THR A 116 -4.53 1.36 -7.40
C THR A 116 -3.66 1.27 -6.15
N VAL A 117 -3.71 2.29 -5.29
CA VAL A 117 -3.01 2.27 -4.00
C VAL A 117 -4.04 1.98 -2.91
N ASP A 118 -3.86 0.86 -2.21
CA ASP A 118 -4.68 0.45 -1.07
C ASP A 118 -4.25 1.24 0.17
N PRO A 119 -5.20 1.84 0.91
CA PRO A 119 -4.88 2.52 2.16
C PRO A 119 -4.31 1.53 3.18
N PRO A 120 -3.35 1.96 4.01
CA PRO A 120 -2.84 1.12 5.08
C PRO A 120 -3.97 0.76 6.04
N PRO A 121 -3.93 -0.43 6.68
CA PRO A 121 -4.94 -0.82 7.67
C PRO A 121 -5.05 0.28 8.73
N HIS A 122 -6.23 0.87 8.83
CA HIS A 122 -6.55 1.77 9.92
C HIS A 122 -6.81 0.89 11.14
N ASP A 123 -6.15 1.17 12.26
CA ASP A 123 -6.60 0.78 13.61
C ASP A 123 -8.01 1.36 13.87
N ALA A 124 -9.02 0.94 13.11
CA ALA A 124 -10.41 1.14 13.46
C ALA A 124 -10.75 0.01 14.42
N ASP A 125 -10.48 0.26 15.70
CA ASP A 125 -11.02 -0.54 16.77
C ASP A 125 -12.55 -0.56 16.63
N ASP A 126 -13.04 -1.77 16.50
CA ASP A 126 -14.42 -2.21 16.49
C ASP A 126 -15.10 -1.80 17.81
N THR A 127 -15.76 -0.64 17.86
CA THR A 127 -16.77 -0.38 18.91
C THR A 127 -17.84 0.60 18.40
N GLU A 128 -18.59 0.21 17.37
CA GLU A 128 -19.90 0.82 17.14
C GLU A 128 -20.87 -0.20 16.54
N GLN A 129 -21.18 -1.27 17.29
CA GLN A 129 -22.43 -2.05 17.14
C GLN A 129 -22.83 -2.69 18.48
N ASP A 130 -23.11 -1.89 19.51
CA ASP A 130 -24.04 -2.32 20.59
C ASP A 130 -25.01 -1.16 20.86
N GLY A 131 -25.96 -1.04 19.94
CA GLY A 131 -26.95 0.02 19.91
C GLY A 131 -28.24 -0.47 19.27
N ALA A 132 -28.79 -1.58 19.78
CA ALA A 132 -30.14 -2.01 19.42
C ALA A 132 -30.82 -2.71 20.61
N ALA A 133 -31.35 -1.88 21.50
CA ALA A 133 -32.65 -2.01 22.15
C ALA A 133 -33.29 -3.41 22.26
N ARG A 134 -33.47 -3.88 23.50
CA ARG A 134 -34.79 -4.29 24.00
C ARG A 134 -34.95 -3.89 25.46
N ALA A 135 -35.59 -2.74 25.68
CA ALA A 135 -36.52 -2.63 26.79
C ALA A 135 -37.78 -3.41 26.37
N ASP A 136 -38.15 -4.44 27.12
CA ASP A 136 -39.54 -4.80 27.45
C ASP A 136 -39.58 -6.05 28.34
N GLY A 137 -40.37 -5.99 29.42
CA GLY A 137 -41.10 -7.14 29.95
C GLY A 137 -40.54 -7.88 31.18
N GLU A 138 -41.23 -7.68 32.31
CA GLU A 138 -41.71 -8.75 33.25
C GLU A 138 -40.64 -9.41 34.17
N GLU A 139 -40.78 -9.51 35.51
CA GLU A 139 -41.90 -9.36 36.47
C GLU A 139 -41.39 -8.84 37.84
#